data_AF-A0A061GBQ4-F1
#
_entry.id   AF-A0A061GBQ4-F1
#
_cell.length_a   1.000
_cell.length_b   1.000
_cell.length_c   1.000
_cell.angle_alpha   90.00
_cell.angle_beta   90.00
_cell.angle_gamma   90.00
#
_symmetry.space_group_name_H-M   'P 1'
#
loop_
_entity.id
_entity.type
_entity.pdbx_description
1 polymer ?
#
loop_
_entity_poly.entity_id
_entity_poly.type
_entity_poly.pdbx_seq_one_letter_code
_entity_poly.pdbx_strand_id
1 'polypeptide(L)'
;MATIPSHALRHLTVTRPWLRKIRCTASLAFCSPDNYINGNADTKTTNNSNSQAFFPKKNQVLELECESLAFKGKGVCKVADSGFVLLCDRALPGERFIGRVTRKKGSYAEVTKLKTISPHWDLVDAPCEYASYCGGCKTQNLSYEAQVRAKEQQVRELLINVGKFSDKSPDFSSIMKPIVPCDIQFHYRNKMEFSFGSQKWLPKELLDQKLDDNENYALGLHAPGFFDKILNVDKCLLQSEPANKILATVQDHWKDPELGLSPYNVHTHAGFLKHLVLRTGRDMKTGLPELMVNFVTSSYKPGLLKLLVEKISAIPEVASIVNNVNTSVGNTSVGEEEYTLYGKSTITESLRGLTFQISANSFFQTNTRQAEVLYKLIEDCAGLRGDGSEVVLDLFCGTGTIGLTLAKTYLPWVLLI
;
A
#
# COMPACT_ATOMS: atom_id res chain seq x y z
N MET A 1 -56.68 -16.03 1.44
CA MET A 1 -57.05 -15.20 2.62
C MET A 1 -55.95 -15.36 3.66
N ALA A 2 -55.61 -14.27 4.37
CA ALA A 2 -54.55 -14.07 5.37
C ALA A 2 -53.35 -13.25 4.83
N THR A 3 -53.48 -11.93 4.64
CA THR A 3 -53.24 -10.81 5.60
C THR A 3 -51.80 -10.72 6.13
N ILE A 4 -51.05 -9.79 5.53
CA ILE A 4 -49.73 -9.28 5.93
C ILE A 4 -49.94 -8.12 6.92
N PRO A 5 -49.17 -8.01 8.02
CA PRO A 5 -49.09 -6.78 8.79
C PRO A 5 -47.92 -5.90 8.31
N SER A 6 -48.27 -4.69 7.91
CA SER A 6 -47.40 -3.55 7.66
C SER A 6 -46.83 -2.98 8.96
N HIS A 7 -45.51 -2.81 9.05
CA HIS A 7 -44.90 -1.92 10.04
C HIS A 7 -43.90 -0.96 9.41
N ALA A 8 -44.40 0.26 9.21
CA ALA A 8 -43.78 1.58 9.39
C ALA A 8 -42.24 1.70 9.28
N LEU A 9 -41.80 2.28 8.16
CA LEU A 9 -40.55 3.03 8.05
C LEU A 9 -40.56 4.22 9.01
N ARG A 10 -39.65 4.24 9.98
CA ARG A 10 -39.24 5.47 10.68
C ARG A 10 -38.03 6.05 9.98
N HIS A 11 -38.24 7.16 9.27
CA HIS A 11 -37.18 8.09 8.88
C HIS A 11 -36.52 8.67 10.15
N LEU A 12 -35.22 8.44 10.32
CA LEU A 12 -34.39 9.15 11.28
C LEU A 12 -33.58 10.22 10.51
N THR A 13 -34.16 11.42 10.44
CA THR A 13 -33.46 12.65 10.08
C THR A 13 -32.63 13.09 11.28
N VAL A 14 -31.30 12.95 11.19
CA VAL A 14 -30.37 13.53 12.18
C VAL A 14 -29.88 14.87 11.64
N THR A 15 -30.63 15.93 11.95
CA THR A 15 -30.18 17.32 11.84
C THR A 15 -29.22 17.61 13.00
N ARG A 16 -27.95 17.94 12.72
CA ARG A 16 -27.01 18.48 13.72
C ARG A 16 -26.74 19.97 13.45
N PRO A 17 -27.18 20.88 14.33
CA PRO A 17 -26.87 22.30 14.22
C PRO A 17 -25.68 22.65 15.12
N TRP A 18 -24.50 22.90 14.55
CA TRP A 18 -23.48 23.73 15.21
C TRP A 18 -22.50 24.36 14.20
N LEU A 19 -22.93 25.47 13.61
CA LEU A 19 -22.06 26.43 12.95
C LEU A 19 -21.60 27.45 14.00
N ARG A 20 -20.36 27.34 14.48
CA ARG A 20 -19.64 28.48 15.05
C ARG A 20 -18.46 28.85 14.16
N LYS A 21 -18.61 30.04 13.57
CA LYS A 21 -17.64 30.79 12.78
C LYS A 21 -16.29 30.86 13.51
N ILE A 22 -15.22 30.44 12.84
CA ILE A 22 -13.87 30.94 13.09
C ILE A 22 -13.47 31.72 11.85
N ARG A 23 -13.37 33.04 12.01
CA ARG A 23 -12.79 33.96 11.02
C ARG A 23 -11.27 33.78 11.08
N CYS A 24 -10.66 33.23 10.03
CA CYS A 24 -9.24 33.41 9.77
C CYS A 24 -9.10 34.48 8.68
N THR A 25 -8.74 35.69 9.08
CA THR A 25 -8.24 36.74 8.19
C THR A 25 -6.76 36.48 7.94
N ALA A 26 -6.41 36.00 6.76
CA ALA A 26 -5.06 36.06 6.23
C ALA A 26 -5.10 36.86 4.92
N SER A 27 -4.88 38.17 5.06
CA SER A 27 -4.63 39.08 3.94
C SER A 27 -3.21 38.84 3.41
N LEU A 28 -3.09 38.24 2.23
CA LEU A 28 -1.86 38.24 1.45
C LEU A 28 -1.86 39.51 0.58
N ALA A 29 -1.08 40.50 0.98
CA ALA A 29 -0.84 41.70 0.18
C ALA A 29 0.24 41.41 -0.87
N PHE A 30 -0.12 41.58 -2.14
CA PHE A 30 0.79 41.71 -3.27
C PHE A 30 1.32 43.15 -3.30
N CYS A 31 2.64 43.33 -3.43
CA CYS A 31 3.25 44.63 -3.69
C CYS A 31 3.50 44.81 -5.19
N SER A 32 3.00 45.92 -5.74
CA SER A 32 3.48 46.56 -6.97
C SER A 32 4.32 47.80 -6.61
N PRO A 33 5.30 48.23 -7.44
CA PRO A 33 6.09 49.42 -7.15
C PRO A 33 5.48 50.65 -7.85
N ASP A 34 5.46 51.80 -7.17
CA ASP A 34 5.66 53.12 -7.80
C ASP A 34 5.89 54.24 -6.76
N ASN A 35 6.59 55.28 -7.21
CA ASN A 35 7.35 56.32 -6.50
C ASN A 35 6.52 57.40 -5.76
N TYR A 36 7.07 57.97 -4.68
CA TYR A 36 7.52 59.39 -4.50
C TYR A 36 7.48 59.92 -3.02
N ILE A 37 8.68 60.29 -2.53
CA ILE A 37 9.12 61.45 -1.71
C ILE A 37 8.57 61.80 -0.30
N ASN A 38 9.55 61.92 0.62
CA ASN A 38 9.75 62.73 1.85
C ASN A 38 9.07 62.42 3.20
N GLY A 39 9.93 62.26 4.22
CA GLY A 39 9.61 62.50 5.64
C GLY A 39 10.62 61.87 6.60
N ASN A 40 11.65 62.61 7.01
CA ASN A 40 12.58 62.26 8.08
C ASN A 40 11.84 62.11 9.43
N ALA A 41 12.10 61.01 10.14
CA ALA A 41 12.19 60.97 11.60
C ALA A 41 12.91 59.70 12.05
N ASP A 42 14.08 59.90 12.65
CA ASP A 42 14.90 58.89 13.31
C ASP A 42 14.16 58.19 14.45
N THR A 43 13.97 56.88 14.33
CA THR A 43 13.87 55.97 15.48
C THR A 43 14.69 54.72 15.18
N LYS A 44 15.86 54.64 15.81
CA LYS A 44 16.70 53.43 15.86
C LYS A 44 15.97 52.34 16.66
N THR A 45 15.27 51.46 15.96
CA THR A 45 14.97 50.10 16.43
C THR A 45 15.88 49.13 15.70
N THR A 46 16.84 48.59 16.43
CA THR A 46 17.73 47.51 16.00
C THR A 46 16.93 46.23 15.77
N ASN A 47 16.38 46.05 14.56
CA ASN A 47 15.92 44.74 14.09
C ASN A 47 17.09 44.00 13.47
N ASN A 48 17.77 43.21 14.30
CA ASN A 48 18.80 42.29 13.86
C ASN A 48 18.14 40.94 13.51
N SER A 49 17.37 40.89 12.41
CA SER A 49 16.86 39.63 11.85
C SER A 49 17.81 39.16 10.74
N ASN A 50 18.99 38.69 11.13
CA ASN A 50 19.80 37.85 10.26
C ASN A 50 19.13 36.47 10.21
N SER A 51 18.17 36.26 9.30
CA SER A 51 17.65 34.93 8.98
C SER A 51 18.75 34.18 8.22
N GLN A 52 19.71 33.64 8.96
CA GLN A 52 20.73 32.76 8.41
C GLN A 52 20.01 31.57 7.78
N ALA A 53 20.29 31.28 6.51
CA ALA A 53 19.73 30.13 5.82
C ALA A 53 20.07 28.86 6.62
N PHE A 54 19.04 28.21 7.18
CA PHE A 54 19.21 27.01 7.99
C PHE A 54 19.57 25.82 7.09
N PHE A 55 20.74 25.22 7.35
CA PHE A 55 21.19 24.02 6.67
C PHE A 55 21.53 22.93 7.68
N PRO A 56 20.76 21.82 7.71
CA PRO A 56 20.99 20.76 8.68
C PRO A 56 22.32 20.03 8.41
N LYS A 57 23.09 19.79 9.47
CA LYS A 57 24.32 18.98 9.43
C LYS A 57 23.99 17.49 9.60
N LYS A 58 24.77 16.61 8.97
CA LYS A 58 24.64 15.15 9.17
C LYS A 58 24.82 14.82 10.66
N ASN A 59 24.00 13.90 11.17
CA ASN A 59 23.91 13.51 12.58
C ASN A 59 23.39 14.59 13.55
N GLN A 60 23.03 15.78 13.06
CA GLN A 60 22.39 16.78 13.90
C GLN A 60 21.04 16.26 14.41
N VAL A 61 20.79 16.48 15.69
CA VAL A 61 19.52 16.16 16.35
C VAL A 61 18.69 17.44 16.42
N LEU A 62 17.45 17.34 15.99
CA LEU A 62 16.53 18.47 15.84
C LEU A 62 15.16 18.08 16.40
N GLU A 63 14.48 19.04 17.00
CA GLU A 63 13.04 18.93 17.18
C GLU A 63 12.34 19.32 15.88
N LEU A 64 11.39 18.48 15.47
CA LEU A 64 10.71 18.57 14.19
C LEU A 64 9.20 18.44 14.40
N GLU A 65 8.45 19.17 13.57
CA GLU A 65 7.02 18.99 13.40
C GLU A 65 6.76 18.49 11.97
N CYS A 66 5.96 17.44 11.85
CA CYS A 66 5.51 16.95 10.55
C CYS A 66 4.27 17.75 10.11
N GLU A 67 4.32 18.42 8.97
CA GLU A 67 3.20 19.23 8.48
C GLU A 67 2.27 18.44 7.55
N SER A 68 2.83 17.55 6.73
CA SER A 68 2.09 16.80 5.72
C SER A 68 2.78 15.48 5.37
N LEU A 69 2.18 14.70 4.45
CA LEU A 69 2.77 13.47 3.93
C LEU A 69 3.13 13.64 2.45
N ALA A 70 4.39 13.43 2.11
CA ALA A 70 4.85 13.28 0.73
C ALA A 70 4.58 11.88 0.18
N PHE A 71 4.89 11.71 -1.10
CA PHE A 71 4.82 10.42 -1.81
C PHE A 71 5.51 9.29 -1.01
N LYS A 72 4.92 8.09 -1.05
CA LYS A 72 5.29 6.91 -0.23
C LYS A 72 5.09 7.07 1.28
N GLY A 73 4.28 8.04 1.71
CA GLY A 73 3.91 8.26 3.10
C GLY A 73 5.06 8.76 3.98
N LYS A 74 6.05 9.45 3.40
CA LYS A 74 7.10 10.12 4.18
C LYS A 74 6.56 11.43 4.72
N GLY A 75 6.72 11.69 6.01
CA GLY A 75 6.36 12.96 6.62
C GLY A 75 7.26 14.09 6.12
N VAL A 76 6.63 15.18 5.70
CA VAL A 76 7.28 16.46 5.36
C VAL A 76 7.36 17.26 6.63
N CYS A 77 8.59 17.47 7.11
CA CYS A 77 8.86 18.08 8.39
C CYS A 77 9.65 19.37 8.21
N LYS A 78 9.46 20.31 9.13
CA LYS A 78 10.27 21.52 9.22
C LYS A 78 10.89 21.64 10.60
N VAL A 79 12.05 22.30 10.66
CA VAL A 79 12.52 22.88 11.91
C VAL A 79 11.77 24.18 12.11
N ALA A 80 11.34 24.45 13.34
CA ALA A 80 10.74 25.73 13.71
C ALA A 80 11.55 26.89 13.12
N ASP A 81 10.85 27.83 12.50
CA ASP A 81 11.43 29.05 11.91
C ASP A 81 12.43 28.81 10.76
N SER A 82 12.42 27.62 10.15
CA SER A 82 13.18 27.32 8.92
C SER A 82 12.28 26.93 7.75
N GLY A 83 12.67 27.30 6.53
CA GLY A 83 12.03 26.83 5.30
C GLY A 83 12.59 25.52 4.74
N PHE A 84 13.55 24.89 5.42
CA PHE A 84 14.26 23.72 4.87
C PHE A 84 13.43 22.44 5.04
N VAL A 85 13.27 21.69 3.96
CA VAL A 85 12.43 20.47 3.94
C VAL A 85 13.20 19.27 4.50
N LEU A 86 12.65 18.62 5.52
CA LEU A 86 13.15 17.35 6.05
C LEU A 86 12.11 16.24 5.82
N LEU A 87 12.54 15.11 5.27
CA LEU A 87 11.68 13.95 5.04
C LEU A 87 11.94 12.90 6.11
N CYS A 88 10.89 12.52 6.84
CA CYS A 88 10.96 11.49 7.87
C CYS A 88 10.06 10.32 7.50
N ASP A 89 10.59 9.09 7.47
CA ASP A 89 9.74 7.91 7.40
C ASP A 89 8.97 7.78 8.73
N ARG A 90 7.70 7.38 8.67
CA ARG A 90 6.83 7.15 9.85
C ARG A 90 6.58 8.37 10.75
N ALA A 91 6.80 9.59 10.25
CA ALA A 91 6.27 10.80 10.88
C ALA A 91 4.87 11.06 10.32
N LEU A 92 3.93 11.39 11.21
CA LEU A 92 2.53 11.66 10.85
C LEU A 92 2.23 13.17 10.99
N PRO A 93 1.35 13.76 10.16
CA PRO A 93 1.03 15.20 10.24
C PRO A 93 0.61 15.67 11.65
N GLY A 94 1.10 16.79 12.14
CA GLY A 94 0.88 17.26 13.51
C GLY A 94 1.68 16.53 14.59
N GLU A 95 2.44 15.48 14.27
CA GLU A 95 3.38 14.85 15.20
C GLU A 95 4.60 15.75 15.45
N ARG A 96 4.93 15.97 16.72
CA ARG A 96 6.21 16.56 17.14
C ARG A 96 7.14 15.48 17.65
N PHE A 97 8.39 15.50 17.18
CA PHE A 97 9.36 14.47 17.51
C PHE A 97 10.80 14.98 17.46
N ILE A 98 11.69 14.27 18.15
CA ILE A 98 13.14 14.43 18.01
C ILE A 98 13.61 13.55 16.85
N GLY A 99 14.21 14.17 15.84
CA GLY A 99 14.76 13.51 14.66
C GLY A 99 16.27 13.70 14.55
N ARG A 100 16.96 12.73 13.95
CA ARG A 100 18.38 12.83 13.59
C ARG A 100 18.55 12.86 12.08
N VAL A 101 19.26 13.85 11.57
CA VAL A 101 19.59 14.00 10.15
C VAL A 101 20.50 12.85 9.72
N THR A 102 20.05 12.02 8.78
CA THR A 102 20.80 10.85 8.30
C THR A 102 21.47 11.09 6.96
N ARG A 103 20.77 11.73 6.03
CA ARG A 103 21.28 12.04 4.69
C ARG A 103 20.92 13.46 4.30
N LYS A 104 21.86 14.17 3.70
CA LYS A 104 21.59 15.43 3.01
C LYS A 104 21.40 15.15 1.52
N LYS A 105 20.37 15.75 0.94
CA LYS A 105 20.16 15.85 -0.51
C LYS A 105 20.17 17.34 -0.88
N GLY A 106 20.26 17.67 -2.16
CA GLY A 106 20.46 19.05 -2.61
C GLY A 106 19.45 20.03 -2.00
N SER A 107 18.15 19.76 -2.16
CA SER A 107 17.05 20.62 -1.72
C SER A 107 16.32 20.15 -0.46
N TYR A 108 16.67 19.00 0.11
CA TYR A 108 16.02 18.43 1.30
C TYR A 108 16.99 17.54 2.10
N ALA A 109 16.61 17.16 3.31
CA ALA A 109 17.33 16.16 4.09
C ALA A 109 16.42 15.00 4.49
N GLU A 110 17.01 13.82 4.73
CA GLU A 110 16.31 12.70 5.35
C GLU A 110 16.66 12.66 6.84
N VAL A 111 15.65 12.36 7.65
CA VAL A 111 15.78 12.23 9.10
C VAL A 111 15.22 10.89 9.56
N THR A 112 15.80 10.36 10.64
CA THR A 112 15.25 9.22 11.37
C THR A 112 14.65 9.72 12.66
N LYS A 113 13.37 9.40 12.90
CA LYS A 113 12.69 9.66 14.15
C LYS A 113 13.37 8.89 15.29
N LEU A 114 13.78 9.60 16.34
CA LEU A 114 14.39 9.02 17.53
C LEU A 114 13.37 8.86 18.65
N LYS A 115 12.53 9.88 18.86
CA LYS A 115 11.57 9.91 19.97
C LYS A 115 10.39 10.81 19.61
N THR A 116 9.17 10.32 19.79
CA THR A 116 7.96 11.14 19.70
C THR A 116 7.82 11.99 20.97
N ILE A 117 7.58 13.30 20.80
CA ILE A 117 7.30 14.25 21.88
C ILE A 117 5.80 14.38 22.06
N SER A 118 5.09 14.65 20.96
CA SER A 118 3.63 14.70 20.90
C SER A 118 3.17 13.86 19.72
N PRO A 119 2.39 12.79 19.94
CA PRO A 119 1.87 11.98 18.85
C PRO A 119 0.85 12.75 18.01
N HIS A 120 0.52 12.21 16.84
CA HIS A 120 -0.64 12.63 16.06
C HIS A 120 -1.92 12.40 16.88
N TRP A 121 -2.91 13.31 16.79
CA TRP A 121 -4.16 13.22 17.56
C TRP A 121 -5.02 11.99 17.21
N ASP A 122 -5.03 11.58 15.94
CA ASP A 122 -5.62 10.31 15.45
C ASP A 122 -4.69 9.07 15.53
N LEU A 123 -3.63 9.08 16.34
CA LEU A 123 -2.78 7.89 16.52
C LEU A 123 -3.58 6.73 17.12
N VAL A 124 -3.39 5.53 16.58
CA VAL A 124 -3.96 4.28 17.11
C VAL A 124 -2.89 3.20 17.21
N ASP A 125 -3.11 2.20 18.04
CA ASP A 125 -2.24 1.03 18.06
C ASP A 125 -2.39 0.22 16.77
N ALA A 126 -1.25 -0.10 16.14
CA ALA A 126 -1.26 -0.95 14.96
C ALA A 126 -1.44 -2.41 15.38
N PRO A 127 -2.47 -3.13 14.87
CA PRO A 127 -2.71 -4.52 15.28
C PRO A 127 -1.68 -5.51 14.71
N CYS A 128 -0.90 -5.13 13.70
CA CYS A 128 0.18 -5.97 13.18
C CYS A 128 1.47 -5.75 13.98
N GLU A 129 2.01 -6.81 14.56
CA GLU A 129 3.29 -6.79 15.28
C GLU A 129 4.45 -6.27 14.40
N TYR A 130 4.37 -6.53 13.10
CA TYR A 130 5.39 -6.11 12.14
C TYR A 130 5.19 -4.67 11.66
N ALA A 131 4.15 -3.93 12.08
CA ALA A 131 3.85 -2.60 11.56
C ALA A 131 5.06 -1.65 11.69
N SER A 132 5.85 -1.79 12.75
CA SER A 132 7.07 -1.01 13.03
C SER A 132 8.25 -1.29 12.08
N TYR A 133 8.23 -2.41 11.35
CA TYR A 133 9.35 -2.90 10.56
C TYR A 133 9.00 -3.18 9.10
N CYS A 134 7.78 -3.64 8.82
CA CYS A 134 7.31 -3.96 7.48
C CYS A 134 7.14 -2.69 6.63
N GLY A 135 7.55 -2.77 5.36
CA GLY A 135 7.47 -1.65 4.41
C GLY A 135 6.10 -1.44 3.77
N GLY A 136 5.16 -2.37 3.93
CA GLY A 136 3.84 -2.33 3.29
C GLY A 136 2.84 -1.40 3.98
N CYS A 137 2.52 -1.69 5.25
CA CYS A 137 1.40 -1.06 5.97
C CYS A 137 1.85 0.15 6.81
N LYS A 138 2.42 1.17 6.17
CA LYS A 138 3.12 2.28 6.86
C LYS A 138 2.25 3.15 7.78
N THR A 139 0.94 3.18 7.57
CA THR A 139 -0.01 4.06 8.28
C THR A 139 -0.98 3.27 9.16
N GLN A 140 -0.64 2.02 9.51
CA GLN A 140 -1.53 1.18 10.32
C GLN A 140 -1.70 1.69 11.76
N ASN A 141 -0.79 2.56 12.21
CA ASN A 141 -0.85 3.27 13.49
C ASN A 141 -1.62 4.60 13.41
N LEU A 142 -2.35 4.84 12.32
CA LEU A 142 -3.21 6.02 12.13
C LEU A 142 -4.66 5.55 12.00
N SER A 143 -5.61 6.24 12.63
CA SER A 143 -7.04 5.91 12.49
C SER A 143 -7.44 5.86 11.01
N TYR A 144 -8.38 4.98 10.67
CA TYR A 144 -8.75 4.77 9.27
C TYR A 144 -9.29 6.05 8.63
N GLU A 145 -10.07 6.83 9.37
CA GLU A 145 -10.59 8.11 8.93
C GLU A 145 -9.47 9.11 8.61
N ALA A 146 -8.42 9.13 9.43
CA ALA A 146 -7.25 9.96 9.18
C ALA A 146 -6.43 9.47 7.97
N GLN A 147 -6.35 8.16 7.74
CA GLN A 147 -5.75 7.61 6.51
C GLN A 147 -6.52 8.07 5.26
N VAL A 148 -7.86 8.08 5.31
CA VAL A 148 -8.72 8.56 4.22
C VAL A 148 -8.49 10.06 3.98
N ARG A 149 -8.53 10.89 5.04
CA ARG A 149 -8.23 12.33 4.95
C ARG A 149 -6.86 12.61 4.35
N ALA A 150 -5.83 11.88 4.77
CA ALA A 150 -4.48 12.05 4.26
C ALA A 150 -4.38 11.71 2.76
N LYS A 151 -5.07 10.66 2.29
CA LYS A 151 -5.14 10.32 0.85
C LYS A 151 -5.92 11.38 0.07
N GLU A 152 -7.03 11.86 0.61
CA GLU A 152 -7.82 12.93 -0.03
C GLU A 152 -6.98 14.20 -0.20
N GLN A 153 -6.21 14.58 0.83
CA GLN A 153 -5.31 15.72 0.77
C GLN A 153 -4.22 15.54 -0.29
N GLN A 154 -3.63 14.35 -0.41
CA GLN A 154 -2.64 14.06 -1.47
C GLN A 154 -3.24 14.21 -2.87
N VAL A 155 -4.46 13.71 -3.12
CA VAL A 155 -5.13 13.87 -4.41
C VAL A 155 -5.44 15.35 -4.69
N ARG A 156 -5.94 16.08 -3.69
CA ARG A 156 -6.19 17.53 -3.79
C ARG A 156 -4.91 18.29 -4.18
N GLU A 157 -3.79 18.02 -3.51
CA GLU A 157 -2.50 18.65 -3.80
C GLU A 157 -1.99 18.31 -5.20
N LEU A 158 -2.19 17.07 -5.68
CA LEU A 158 -1.84 16.69 -7.05
C LEU A 158 -2.69 17.44 -8.08
N LEU A 159 -4.00 17.56 -7.88
CA LEU A 159 -4.87 18.32 -8.78
C LEU A 159 -4.45 19.80 -8.86
N ILE A 160 -4.12 20.42 -7.73
CA ILE A 160 -3.70 21.83 -7.68
C ILE A 160 -2.30 22.01 -8.28
N ASN A 161 -1.31 21.26 -7.79
CA ASN A 161 0.09 21.54 -8.11
C ASN A 161 0.51 20.96 -9.46
N VAL A 162 -0.02 19.80 -9.85
CA VAL A 162 0.29 19.12 -11.11
C VAL A 162 -0.79 19.38 -12.15
N GLY A 163 -2.05 19.16 -11.80
CA GLY A 163 -3.20 19.39 -12.69
C GLY A 163 -3.51 20.86 -12.96
N LYS A 164 -2.93 21.79 -12.18
CA LYS A 164 -3.13 23.24 -12.27
C LYS A 164 -4.59 23.69 -12.09
N PHE A 165 -5.40 22.87 -11.42
CA PHE A 165 -6.75 23.25 -11.05
C PHE A 165 -6.72 24.29 -9.92
N SER A 166 -7.55 25.33 -10.01
CA SER A 166 -7.71 26.29 -8.93
C SER A 166 -8.68 25.75 -7.89
N ASP A 167 -8.24 25.70 -6.63
CA ASP A 167 -9.06 25.38 -5.46
C ASP A 167 -10.17 26.40 -5.18
N LYS A 168 -10.04 27.61 -5.75
CA LYS A 168 -11.04 28.69 -5.69
C LYS A 168 -12.10 28.58 -6.80
N SER A 169 -11.92 27.70 -7.77
CA SER A 169 -12.92 27.50 -8.81
C SER A 169 -14.20 26.90 -8.21
N PRO A 170 -15.39 27.40 -8.58
CA PRO A 170 -16.66 26.77 -8.15
C PRO A 170 -16.74 25.29 -8.58
N ASP A 171 -16.08 24.94 -9.69
CA ASP A 171 -16.07 23.60 -10.24
C ASP A 171 -15.06 22.66 -9.55
N PHE A 172 -14.21 23.17 -8.65
CA PHE A 172 -13.23 22.29 -7.98
C PHE A 172 -13.94 21.18 -7.18
N SER A 173 -15.09 21.49 -6.59
CA SER A 173 -15.93 20.53 -5.87
C SER A 173 -16.63 19.51 -6.80
N SER A 174 -16.84 19.86 -8.08
CA SER A 174 -17.39 18.92 -9.05
C SER A 174 -16.34 17.91 -9.52
N ILE A 175 -15.08 18.34 -9.60
CA ILE A 175 -13.92 17.53 -9.99
C ILE A 175 -13.41 16.67 -8.81
N MET A 176 -13.17 17.28 -7.65
CA MET A 176 -12.63 16.61 -6.48
C MET A 176 -13.74 15.97 -5.65
N LYS A 177 -14.09 14.72 -5.99
CA LYS A 177 -15.02 13.91 -5.19
C LYS A 177 -14.33 13.36 -3.93
N PRO A 178 -15.08 13.11 -2.85
CA PRO A 178 -14.55 12.45 -1.65
C PRO A 178 -13.95 11.07 -1.98
N ILE A 179 -12.92 10.68 -1.24
CA ILE A 179 -12.38 9.31 -1.33
C ILE A 179 -13.44 8.33 -0.81
N VAL A 180 -13.74 7.31 -1.61
CA VAL A 180 -14.63 6.22 -1.19
C VAL A 180 -13.86 5.29 -0.26
N PRO A 181 -14.30 5.12 1.02
CA PRO A 181 -13.64 4.23 1.95
C PRO A 181 -13.79 2.76 1.54
N CYS A 182 -13.02 1.90 2.22
CA CYS A 182 -13.10 0.46 2.12
C CYS A 182 -13.70 -0.07 3.42
N ASP A 183 -14.82 -0.78 3.30
CA ASP A 183 -15.51 -1.35 4.45
C ASP A 183 -14.69 -2.46 5.14
N ILE A 184 -13.85 -3.16 4.38
CA ILE A 184 -13.03 -4.28 4.85
C ILE A 184 -11.55 -3.88 4.82
N GLN A 185 -10.99 -3.62 5.99
CA GLN A 185 -9.64 -3.08 6.16
C GLN A 185 -8.56 -4.15 6.40
N PHE A 186 -8.96 -5.40 6.67
CA PHE A 186 -8.10 -6.56 6.88
C PHE A 186 -8.60 -7.75 6.06
N HIS A 187 -7.74 -8.73 5.80
CA HIS A 187 -8.06 -9.94 5.03
C HIS A 187 -8.59 -9.69 3.60
N TYR A 188 -8.48 -8.47 3.08
CA TYR A 188 -8.97 -8.11 1.75
C TYR A 188 -8.01 -8.52 0.63
N ARG A 189 -6.73 -8.75 0.96
CA ARG A 189 -5.66 -8.87 -0.02
C ARG A 189 -5.61 -10.29 -0.57
N ASN A 190 -5.91 -10.41 -1.85
CA ASN A 190 -6.02 -11.70 -2.55
C ASN A 190 -4.72 -12.18 -3.22
N LYS A 191 -3.63 -11.41 -3.08
CA LYS A 191 -2.28 -11.78 -3.54
C LYS A 191 -1.21 -11.28 -2.57
N MET A 192 -0.41 -12.20 -2.06
CA MET A 192 0.77 -11.93 -1.25
C MET A 192 2.01 -12.54 -1.89
N GLU A 193 3.14 -11.83 -1.80
CA GLU A 193 4.43 -12.26 -2.31
C GLU A 193 5.42 -12.20 -1.14
N PHE A 194 5.93 -13.37 -0.75
CA PHE A 194 6.95 -13.52 0.27
C PHE A 194 8.27 -13.93 -0.38
N SER A 195 9.37 -13.43 0.14
CA SER A 195 10.73 -13.77 -0.31
C SER A 195 11.35 -14.77 0.65
N PHE A 196 12.01 -15.78 0.10
CA PHE A 196 12.97 -16.59 0.84
C PHE A 196 14.31 -15.86 0.84
N GLY A 197 14.88 -15.63 2.03
CA GLY A 197 16.11 -14.88 2.20
C GLY A 197 17.18 -15.66 2.95
N SER A 198 18.42 -15.51 2.51
CA SER A 198 19.61 -16.02 3.20
C SER A 198 20.04 -15.14 4.39
N GLN A 199 19.50 -13.93 4.50
CA GLN A 199 19.76 -13.01 5.61
C GLN A 199 18.47 -12.51 6.24
N LYS A 200 18.29 -12.84 7.52
CA LYS A 200 17.18 -12.37 8.33
C LYS A 200 17.44 -10.93 8.78
N TRP A 201 16.45 -10.07 8.62
CA TRP A 201 16.48 -8.75 9.21
C TRP A 201 16.12 -8.84 10.70
N LEU A 202 16.95 -8.23 11.54
CA LEU A 202 16.71 -8.11 12.98
C LEU A 202 16.60 -6.64 13.39
N PRO A 203 15.71 -6.32 14.35
CA PRO A 203 15.74 -5.04 15.07
C PRO A 203 17.11 -4.79 15.67
N LYS A 204 17.46 -3.51 15.85
CA LYS A 204 18.79 -3.09 16.30
C LYS A 204 19.15 -3.70 17.67
N GLU A 205 18.14 -3.89 18.50
CA GLU A 205 18.22 -4.41 19.86
C GLU A 205 18.60 -5.90 19.89
N LEU A 206 18.40 -6.62 18.78
CA LEU A 206 18.67 -8.05 18.64
C LEU A 206 19.89 -8.34 17.76
N LEU A 207 20.60 -7.32 17.26
CA LEU A 207 21.74 -7.51 16.35
C LEU A 207 22.93 -8.23 16.99
N ASP A 208 23.08 -8.14 18.31
CA ASP A 208 24.18 -8.80 19.02
C ASP A 208 23.93 -10.30 19.24
N GLN A 209 22.75 -10.81 18.87
CA GLN A 209 22.45 -12.24 18.91
C GLN A 209 23.19 -12.95 17.78
N LYS A 210 24.08 -13.89 18.15
CA LYS A 210 24.65 -14.83 17.18
C LYS A 210 23.55 -15.80 16.75
N LEU A 211 23.12 -15.68 15.50
CA LEU A 211 22.25 -16.66 14.85
C LEU A 211 23.11 -17.71 14.17
N ASP A 212 22.72 -18.98 14.29
CA ASP A 212 23.27 -20.04 13.43
C ASP A 212 22.83 -19.81 11.97
N ASP A 213 23.54 -20.40 11.00
CA ASP A 213 23.29 -20.17 9.56
C ASP A 213 21.84 -20.48 9.15
N ASN A 214 21.22 -21.51 9.75
CA ASN A 214 19.80 -21.86 9.50
C ASN A 214 18.80 -20.92 10.20
N GLU A 215 19.18 -20.34 11.33
CA GLU A 215 18.37 -19.32 12.02
C GLU A 215 18.40 -17.98 11.29
N ASN A 216 19.46 -17.74 10.49
CA ASN A 216 19.61 -16.57 9.64
C ASN A 216 18.74 -16.62 8.37
N TYR A 217 18.18 -17.78 8.02
CA TYR A 217 17.23 -17.87 6.91
C TYR A 217 15.86 -17.31 7.30
N ALA A 218 15.16 -16.67 6.35
CA ALA A 218 13.85 -16.08 6.61
C ALA A 218 12.90 -16.26 5.44
N LEU A 219 11.61 -16.39 5.75
CA LEU A 219 10.52 -16.31 4.78
C LEU A 219 9.62 -15.15 5.20
N GLY A 220 9.53 -14.13 4.35
CA GLY A 220 8.76 -12.94 4.69
C GLY A 220 8.90 -11.82 3.70
N LEU A 221 9.06 -10.59 4.18
CA LEU A 221 9.05 -9.37 3.36
C LEU A 221 10.38 -8.62 3.46
N HIS A 222 10.77 -7.91 2.41
CA HIS A 222 11.96 -7.06 2.45
C HIS A 222 11.81 -5.95 3.50
N ALA A 223 12.84 -5.80 4.35
CA ALA A 223 12.88 -4.71 5.30
C ALA A 223 13.12 -3.37 4.57
N PRO A 224 12.45 -2.27 4.94
CA PRO A 224 12.62 -0.96 4.31
C PRO A 224 14.09 -0.54 4.22
N GLY A 225 14.54 -0.22 3.01
CA GLY A 225 15.93 0.20 2.75
C GLY A 225 16.91 -0.95 2.55
N PHE A 226 16.47 -2.21 2.64
CA PHE A 226 17.27 -3.40 2.39
C PHE A 226 16.67 -4.22 1.26
N PHE A 227 17.49 -4.56 0.27
CA PHE A 227 17.08 -5.44 -0.83
C PHE A 227 17.47 -6.90 -0.58
N ASP A 228 18.34 -7.16 0.39
CA ASP A 228 18.96 -8.45 0.69
C ASP A 228 18.56 -9.00 2.08
N LYS A 229 17.96 -8.17 2.95
CA LYS A 229 17.49 -8.58 4.28
C LYS A 229 15.98 -8.76 4.34
N ILE A 230 15.56 -9.92 4.82
CA ILE A 230 14.16 -10.32 4.90
C ILE A 230 13.68 -10.26 6.35
N LEU A 231 12.66 -9.45 6.60
CA LEU A 231 11.86 -9.53 7.81
C LEU A 231 11.04 -10.82 7.76
N ASN A 232 11.28 -11.73 8.70
CA ASN A 232 10.46 -12.93 8.83
C ASN A 232 9.03 -12.56 9.21
N VAL A 233 8.04 -13.12 8.53
CA VAL A 233 6.62 -12.81 8.74
C VAL A 233 5.86 -14.11 8.94
N ASP A 234 5.33 -14.31 10.14
CA ASP A 234 4.60 -15.53 10.52
C ASP A 234 3.13 -15.42 10.10
N LYS A 235 2.58 -14.20 10.21
CA LYS A 235 1.20 -13.89 9.83
C LYS A 235 1.09 -12.53 9.15
N CYS A 236 0.27 -12.44 8.10
CA CYS A 236 -0.11 -11.18 7.48
C CYS A 236 -1.61 -10.93 7.68
N LEU A 237 -1.96 -9.82 8.34
CA LEU A 237 -3.36 -9.42 8.59
C LEU A 237 -4.11 -8.99 7.32
N LEU A 238 -3.41 -8.82 6.20
CA LEU A 238 -4.06 -8.46 4.93
C LEU A 238 -4.52 -9.67 4.12
N GLN A 239 -3.94 -10.86 4.33
CA GLN A 239 -4.36 -12.08 3.63
C GLN A 239 -5.37 -12.90 4.43
N SER A 240 -6.04 -13.85 3.77
CA SER A 240 -7.01 -14.74 4.40
C SER A 240 -6.36 -15.69 5.41
N GLU A 241 -7.13 -16.20 6.37
CA GLU A 241 -6.63 -17.20 7.34
C GLU A 241 -6.12 -18.49 6.67
N PRO A 242 -6.79 -19.06 5.64
CA PRO A 242 -6.23 -20.19 4.89
C PRO A 242 -4.87 -19.87 4.24
N ALA A 243 -4.67 -18.65 3.73
CA ALA A 243 -3.36 -18.24 3.19
C ALA A 243 -2.30 -18.15 4.29
N ASN A 244 -2.65 -17.63 5.48
CA ASN A 244 -1.75 -17.65 6.64
C ASN A 244 -1.42 -19.09 7.09
N LYS A 245 -2.37 -20.03 7.01
CA LYS A 245 -2.13 -21.45 7.30
C LYS A 245 -1.13 -22.09 6.32
N ILE A 246 -1.19 -21.70 5.04
CA ILE A 246 -0.20 -22.14 4.04
C ILE A 246 1.18 -21.56 4.38
N LEU A 247 1.25 -20.26 4.68
CA LEU A 247 2.52 -19.61 5.06
C LEU A 247 3.17 -20.30 6.27
N ALA A 248 2.40 -20.56 7.32
CA ALA A 248 2.86 -21.30 8.50
C ALA A 248 3.34 -22.71 8.14
N THR A 249 2.55 -23.46 7.36
CA THR A 249 2.94 -24.79 6.88
C THR A 249 4.27 -24.76 6.13
N VAL A 250 4.51 -23.76 5.28
CA VAL A 250 5.80 -23.62 4.59
C VAL A 250 6.90 -23.32 5.60
N GLN A 251 6.70 -22.33 6.48
CA GLN A 251 7.67 -21.92 7.50
C GLN A 251 8.15 -23.08 8.38
N ASP A 252 7.23 -23.97 8.78
CA ASP A 252 7.51 -25.11 9.65
C ASP A 252 8.42 -26.17 9.01
N HIS A 253 8.48 -26.24 7.67
CA HIS A 253 9.10 -27.37 6.97
C HIS A 253 10.22 -26.98 6.00
N TRP A 254 10.23 -25.78 5.43
CA TRP A 254 11.16 -25.45 4.34
C TRP A 254 12.64 -25.40 4.75
N LYS A 255 12.91 -25.24 6.05
CA LYS A 255 14.26 -25.19 6.63
C LYS A 255 14.81 -26.57 7.00
N ASP A 256 14.03 -27.64 6.81
CA ASP A 256 14.49 -29.00 7.07
C ASP A 256 15.72 -29.32 6.20
N PRO A 257 16.89 -29.59 6.81
CA PRO A 257 18.11 -29.90 6.07
C PRO A 257 17.98 -31.12 5.15
N GLU A 258 17.09 -32.07 5.47
CA GLU A 258 16.86 -33.27 4.65
C GLU A 258 16.23 -32.95 3.29
N LEU A 259 15.55 -31.80 3.17
CA LEU A 259 14.93 -31.36 1.92
C LEU A 259 15.92 -30.77 0.93
N GLY A 260 17.12 -30.36 1.37
CA GLY A 260 18.11 -29.70 0.51
C GLY A 260 17.62 -28.36 -0.09
N LEU A 261 16.60 -27.75 0.52
CA LEU A 261 16.08 -26.45 0.11
C LEU A 261 17.02 -25.34 0.60
N SER A 262 17.33 -24.38 -0.27
CA SER A 262 18.15 -23.22 0.06
C SER A 262 17.49 -21.95 -0.45
N PRO A 263 17.49 -20.85 0.33
CA PRO A 263 17.03 -19.57 -0.15
C PRO A 263 17.99 -19.03 -1.21
N TYR A 264 17.45 -18.34 -2.20
CA TYR A 264 18.23 -17.67 -3.23
C TYR A 264 18.95 -16.45 -2.63
N ASN A 265 20.26 -16.42 -2.78
CA ASN A 265 21.11 -15.33 -2.33
C ASN A 265 21.30 -14.33 -3.48
N VAL A 266 20.81 -13.10 -3.28
CA VAL A 266 20.81 -12.03 -4.30
C VAL A 266 22.21 -11.49 -4.64
N HIS A 267 23.23 -11.78 -3.82
CA HIS A 267 24.61 -11.35 -4.07
C HIS A 267 25.41 -12.43 -4.82
N THR A 268 25.28 -13.69 -4.41
CA THR A 268 26.01 -14.82 -5.04
C THR A 268 25.24 -15.44 -6.21
N HIS A 269 23.97 -15.09 -6.37
CA HIS A 269 23.05 -15.66 -7.35
C HIS A 269 22.89 -17.18 -7.27
N ALA A 270 23.10 -17.75 -6.08
CA ALA A 270 23.00 -19.18 -5.79
C ALA A 270 21.81 -19.46 -4.87
N GLY A 271 21.31 -20.70 -4.89
CA GLY A 271 20.17 -21.16 -4.09
C GLY A 271 18.96 -21.50 -4.95
N PHE A 272 17.94 -22.10 -4.34
CA PHE A 272 16.80 -22.70 -5.05
C PHE A 272 15.51 -21.88 -4.92
N LEU A 273 15.09 -21.56 -3.70
CA LEU A 273 13.83 -20.88 -3.40
C LEU A 273 13.98 -19.36 -3.52
N LYS A 274 13.20 -18.71 -4.39
CA LYS A 274 13.19 -17.24 -4.52
C LYS A 274 11.99 -16.63 -3.79
N HIS A 275 10.78 -17.01 -4.20
CA HIS A 275 9.55 -16.44 -3.67
C HIS A 275 8.48 -17.50 -3.41
N LEU A 276 7.62 -17.21 -2.44
CA LEU A 276 6.34 -17.86 -2.23
C LEU A 276 5.24 -16.85 -2.54
N VAL A 277 4.47 -17.09 -3.60
CA VAL A 277 3.33 -16.25 -3.96
C VAL A 277 2.04 -16.98 -3.63
N LEU A 278 1.21 -16.37 -2.81
CA LEU A 278 -0.09 -16.90 -2.41
C LEU A 278 -1.18 -16.07 -3.06
N ARG A 279 -2.12 -16.73 -3.74
CA ARG A 279 -3.32 -16.07 -4.27
C ARG A 279 -4.57 -16.72 -3.68
N THR A 280 -5.59 -15.91 -3.46
CA THR A 280 -6.91 -16.35 -3.02
C THR A 280 -7.95 -15.88 -4.02
N GLY A 281 -8.92 -16.73 -4.31
CA GLY A 281 -10.11 -16.42 -5.07
C GLY A 281 -11.33 -17.08 -4.43
N ARG A 282 -12.37 -17.29 -5.22
CA ARG A 282 -13.60 -17.97 -4.81
C ARG A 282 -13.95 -19.05 -5.82
N ASP A 283 -14.17 -20.26 -5.34
CA ASP A 283 -14.70 -21.33 -6.15
C ASP A 283 -16.13 -20.98 -6.60
N MET A 284 -16.38 -21.00 -7.90
CA MET A 284 -17.64 -20.54 -8.46
C MET A 284 -18.83 -21.48 -8.22
N LYS A 285 -18.58 -22.73 -7.81
CA LYS A 285 -19.65 -23.71 -7.52
C LYS A 285 -20.11 -23.61 -6.08
N THR A 286 -19.17 -23.41 -5.16
CA THR A 286 -19.41 -23.44 -3.71
C THR A 286 -19.45 -22.06 -3.08
N GLY A 287 -18.84 -21.05 -3.72
CA GLY A 287 -18.63 -19.71 -3.17
C GLY A 287 -17.55 -19.64 -2.08
N LEU A 288 -16.91 -20.76 -1.75
CA LEU A 288 -15.87 -20.85 -0.72
C LEU A 288 -14.50 -20.36 -1.25
N PRO A 289 -13.57 -19.98 -0.36
CA PRO A 289 -12.23 -19.61 -0.76
C PRO A 289 -11.49 -20.72 -1.53
N GLU A 290 -10.78 -20.32 -2.57
CA GLU A 290 -9.90 -21.19 -3.36
C GLU A 290 -8.48 -20.58 -3.38
N LEU A 291 -7.44 -21.35 -3.09
CA LEU A 291 -6.06 -20.86 -3.01
C LEU A 291 -5.15 -21.48 -4.06
N MET A 292 -4.27 -20.62 -4.55
CA MET A 292 -3.13 -20.97 -5.38
C MET A 292 -1.83 -20.68 -4.61
N VAL A 293 -0.94 -21.67 -4.61
CA VAL A 293 0.40 -21.57 -4.07
C VAL A 293 1.38 -21.63 -5.23
N ASN A 294 2.19 -20.59 -5.39
CA ASN A 294 3.22 -20.52 -6.41
C ASN A 294 4.60 -20.46 -5.78
N PHE A 295 5.39 -21.50 -5.96
CA PHE A 295 6.81 -21.50 -5.64
C PHE A 295 7.59 -20.94 -6.82
N VAL A 296 8.29 -19.83 -6.60
CA VAL A 296 9.23 -19.28 -7.59
C VAL A 296 10.61 -19.82 -7.27
N THR A 297 11.22 -20.54 -8.22
CA THR A 297 12.52 -21.20 -8.04
C THR A 297 13.52 -20.82 -9.11
N SER A 298 14.81 -20.99 -8.83
CA SER A 298 15.89 -20.72 -9.80
C SER A 298 16.04 -21.77 -10.90
N SER A 299 15.46 -22.96 -10.72
CA SER A 299 15.50 -24.08 -11.66
C SER A 299 14.31 -25.02 -11.43
N TYR A 300 14.00 -25.87 -12.41
CA TYR A 300 12.96 -26.90 -12.28
C TYR A 300 13.50 -28.15 -11.57
N LYS A 301 13.15 -28.34 -10.29
CA LYS A 301 13.50 -29.53 -9.50
C LYS A 301 12.32 -29.95 -8.61
N PRO A 302 11.24 -30.50 -9.20
CA PRO A 302 9.98 -30.75 -8.48
C PRO A 302 10.15 -31.71 -7.29
N GLY A 303 11.14 -32.61 -7.33
CA GLY A 303 11.45 -33.52 -6.23
C GLY A 303 11.77 -32.81 -4.90
N LEU A 304 12.38 -31.62 -4.95
CA LEU A 304 12.69 -30.83 -3.75
C LEU A 304 11.43 -30.23 -3.10
N LEU A 305 10.37 -30.02 -3.87
CA LEU A 305 9.12 -29.43 -3.39
C LEU A 305 8.09 -30.47 -2.95
N LYS A 306 8.37 -31.78 -3.15
CA LYS A 306 7.40 -32.86 -2.95
C LYS A 306 6.76 -32.85 -1.55
N LEU A 307 7.57 -32.77 -0.49
CA LEU A 307 7.05 -32.74 0.89
C LEU A 307 6.16 -31.52 1.15
N LEU A 308 6.55 -30.35 0.65
CA LEU A 308 5.76 -29.12 0.79
C LEU A 308 4.44 -29.25 0.03
N VAL A 309 4.45 -29.78 -1.20
CA VAL A 309 3.25 -30.04 -2.00
C VAL A 309 2.30 -30.98 -1.27
N GLU A 310 2.80 -32.09 -0.71
CA GLU A 310 2.00 -33.06 0.05
C GLU A 310 1.35 -32.43 1.29
N LYS A 311 2.10 -31.66 2.08
CA LYS A 311 1.56 -31.01 3.28
C LYS A 311 0.56 -29.89 2.97
N ILE A 312 0.84 -29.08 1.95
CA ILE A 312 -0.01 -27.95 1.57
C ILE A 312 -1.29 -28.43 0.89
N SER A 313 -1.23 -29.47 0.05
CA SER A 313 -2.42 -30.04 -0.60
C SER A 313 -3.42 -30.69 0.37
N ALA A 314 -3.00 -30.98 1.61
CA ALA A 314 -3.91 -31.42 2.67
C ALA A 314 -4.80 -30.28 3.23
N ILE A 315 -4.53 -29.02 2.87
CA ILE A 315 -5.37 -27.87 3.24
C ILE A 315 -6.54 -27.80 2.26
N PRO A 316 -7.81 -27.94 2.72
CA PRO A 316 -8.98 -28.10 1.83
C PRO A 316 -9.17 -26.99 0.80
N GLU A 317 -8.80 -25.76 1.15
CA GLU A 317 -8.97 -24.59 0.30
C GLU A 317 -7.88 -24.50 -0.79
N VAL A 318 -6.82 -25.31 -0.74
CA VAL A 318 -5.77 -25.33 -1.78
C VAL A 318 -6.27 -26.08 -3.00
N ALA A 319 -6.44 -25.37 -4.11
CA ALA A 319 -6.85 -25.97 -5.38
C ALA A 319 -5.74 -25.99 -6.43
N SER A 320 -4.66 -25.24 -6.21
CA SER A 320 -3.56 -25.11 -7.16
C SER A 320 -2.23 -24.98 -6.43
N ILE A 321 -1.26 -25.81 -6.79
CA ILE A 321 0.15 -25.59 -6.45
C ILE A 321 0.93 -25.60 -7.76
N VAL A 322 1.64 -24.52 -8.03
CA VAL A 322 2.46 -24.35 -9.24
C VAL A 322 3.90 -24.00 -8.87
N ASN A 323 4.82 -24.30 -9.78
CA ASN A 323 6.20 -23.87 -9.71
C ASN A 323 6.52 -23.01 -10.94
N ASN A 324 6.82 -21.74 -10.68
CA ASN A 324 7.35 -20.82 -11.67
C ASN A 324 8.89 -20.84 -11.60
N VAL A 325 9.54 -21.17 -12.71
CA VAL A 325 11.00 -21.15 -12.81
C VAL A 325 11.44 -19.79 -13.34
N ASN A 326 12.29 -19.11 -12.57
CA ASN A 326 12.88 -17.83 -12.93
C ASN A 326 14.40 -17.98 -12.89
N THR A 327 15.02 -18.04 -14.06
CA THR A 327 16.49 -18.16 -14.18
C THR A 327 17.22 -16.82 -14.08
N SER A 328 16.49 -15.71 -14.20
CA SER A 328 17.05 -14.36 -14.16
C SER A 328 17.72 -14.02 -12.82
N VAL A 329 18.68 -13.10 -12.87
CA VAL A 329 19.31 -12.53 -11.65
C VAL A 329 18.40 -11.51 -10.94
N GLY A 330 17.31 -11.09 -11.59
CA GLY A 330 16.36 -10.14 -11.05
C GLY A 330 15.55 -10.73 -9.89
N ASN A 331 15.15 -9.87 -8.95
CA ASN A 331 14.32 -10.24 -7.81
C ASN A 331 12.82 -10.18 -8.15
N THR A 332 12.43 -10.80 -9.27
CA THR A 332 11.03 -10.84 -9.73
C THR A 332 10.36 -12.15 -9.34
N SER A 333 9.10 -12.07 -8.92
CA SER A 333 8.29 -13.22 -8.54
C SER A 333 7.55 -13.88 -9.72
N VAL A 334 7.97 -13.59 -10.95
CA VAL A 334 7.34 -14.06 -12.20
C VAL A 334 8.30 -15.05 -12.85
N GLY A 335 7.80 -16.23 -13.23
CA GLY A 335 8.58 -17.24 -13.93
C GLY A 335 8.58 -17.05 -15.44
N GLU A 336 9.59 -17.62 -16.08
CA GLU A 336 9.67 -17.81 -17.54
C GLU A 336 8.89 -19.07 -17.94
N GLU A 337 8.91 -20.09 -17.07
CA GLU A 337 8.22 -21.36 -17.25
C GLU A 337 7.33 -21.66 -16.03
N GLU A 338 6.13 -22.21 -16.26
CA GLU A 338 5.16 -22.54 -15.21
C GLU A 338 4.80 -24.03 -15.28
N TYR A 339 4.90 -24.72 -14.14
CA TYR A 339 4.58 -26.13 -13.99
C TYR A 339 3.54 -26.34 -12.91
N THR A 340 2.46 -27.08 -13.21
CA THR A 340 1.47 -27.46 -12.19
C THR A 340 1.97 -28.67 -11.41
N LEU A 341 2.11 -28.53 -10.09
CA LEU A 341 2.54 -29.60 -9.19
C LEU A 341 1.37 -30.31 -8.51
N TYR A 342 0.24 -29.61 -8.34
CA TYR A 342 -0.98 -30.17 -7.76
C TYR A 342 -2.22 -29.39 -8.23
N GLY A 343 -3.31 -30.12 -8.47
CA GLY A 343 -4.62 -29.53 -8.74
C GLY A 343 -4.72 -28.81 -10.09
N LYS A 344 -5.32 -27.63 -10.09
CA LYS A 344 -5.57 -26.81 -11.29
C LYS A 344 -4.37 -25.91 -11.60
N SER A 345 -4.22 -25.48 -12.86
CA SER A 345 -3.24 -24.45 -13.25
C SER A 345 -3.72 -23.02 -12.94
N THR A 346 -5.03 -22.83 -12.69
CA THR A 346 -5.64 -21.55 -12.35
C THR A 346 -6.62 -21.71 -11.19
N ILE A 347 -6.86 -20.62 -10.45
CA ILE A 347 -7.99 -20.50 -9.53
C ILE A 347 -9.05 -19.58 -10.11
N THR A 348 -10.23 -19.55 -9.51
CA THR A 348 -11.33 -18.70 -9.96
C THR A 348 -11.61 -17.54 -9.01
N GLU A 349 -12.13 -16.44 -9.54
CA GLU A 349 -12.65 -15.32 -8.75
C GLU A 349 -13.84 -14.69 -9.47
N SER A 350 -14.79 -14.19 -8.70
CA SER A 350 -15.90 -13.41 -9.22
C SER A 350 -15.62 -11.92 -9.09
N LEU A 351 -15.91 -11.16 -10.13
CA LEU A 351 -15.84 -9.70 -10.06
C LEU A 351 -17.02 -9.12 -10.85
N ARG A 352 -17.92 -8.41 -10.15
CA ARG A 352 -19.14 -7.84 -10.76
C ARG A 352 -19.96 -8.87 -11.56
N GLY A 353 -20.02 -10.09 -11.02
CA GLY A 353 -20.77 -11.22 -11.57
C GLY A 353 -20.19 -11.81 -12.85
N LEU A 354 -18.96 -11.46 -13.22
CA LEU A 354 -18.15 -12.21 -14.18
C LEU A 354 -17.27 -13.19 -13.42
N THR A 355 -16.87 -14.26 -14.09
CA THR A 355 -15.91 -15.25 -13.58
C THR A 355 -14.59 -15.06 -14.29
N PHE A 356 -13.52 -14.90 -13.53
CA PHE A 356 -12.16 -14.80 -14.03
C PHE A 356 -11.36 -16.03 -13.62
N GLN A 357 -10.59 -16.58 -14.56
CA GLN A 357 -9.53 -17.53 -14.25
C GLN A 357 -8.24 -16.75 -13.97
N ILE A 358 -7.64 -17.02 -12.83
CA ILE A 358 -6.44 -16.33 -12.35
C ILE A 358 -5.28 -17.33 -12.35
N SER A 359 -4.30 -17.09 -13.24
CA SER A 359 -3.01 -17.79 -13.23
C SER A 359 -2.01 -17.12 -12.28
N ALA A 360 -0.90 -17.79 -11.96
CA ALA A 360 0.08 -17.25 -11.01
C ALA A 360 0.71 -15.94 -11.50
N ASN A 361 1.00 -15.83 -12.80
CA ASN A 361 1.66 -14.66 -13.40
C ASN A 361 0.69 -13.54 -13.85
N SER A 362 -0.62 -13.78 -13.88
CA SER A 362 -1.61 -12.78 -14.31
C SER A 362 -1.78 -11.61 -13.34
N PHE A 363 -1.98 -10.38 -13.84
CA PHE A 363 -2.43 -9.28 -12.98
C PHE A 363 -3.92 -9.42 -12.67
N PHE A 364 -4.26 -9.22 -11.40
CA PHE A 364 -5.64 -9.09 -10.92
C PHE A 364 -5.67 -8.11 -9.75
N GLN A 365 -6.77 -7.37 -9.58
CA GLN A 365 -6.87 -6.37 -8.52
C GLN A 365 -6.70 -7.01 -7.14
N THR A 366 -5.77 -6.49 -6.33
CA THR A 366 -5.39 -7.13 -5.06
C THR A 366 -6.47 -7.06 -3.98
N ASN A 367 -7.47 -6.20 -4.13
CA ASN A 367 -8.65 -6.10 -3.27
C ASN A 367 -9.90 -6.22 -4.17
N THR A 368 -10.45 -7.43 -4.29
CA THR A 368 -11.61 -7.69 -5.16
C THR A 368 -12.80 -6.81 -4.79
N ARG A 369 -13.09 -6.62 -3.49
CA ARG A 369 -14.24 -5.84 -3.03
C ARG A 369 -14.12 -4.35 -3.37
N GLN A 370 -12.96 -3.76 -3.16
CA GLN A 370 -12.74 -2.36 -3.54
C GLN A 370 -12.68 -2.17 -5.06
N ALA A 371 -12.25 -3.20 -5.80
CA ALA A 371 -12.29 -3.18 -7.26
C ALA A 371 -13.74 -3.15 -7.79
N GLU A 372 -14.67 -3.87 -7.17
CA GLU A 372 -16.10 -3.80 -7.53
C GLU A 372 -16.64 -2.37 -7.38
N VAL A 373 -16.29 -1.70 -6.27
CA VAL A 373 -16.66 -0.30 -6.02
C VAL A 373 -16.01 0.63 -7.06
N LEU A 374 -14.71 0.49 -7.31
CA LEU A 374 -14.00 1.29 -8.32
C LEU A 374 -14.65 1.15 -9.70
N TYR A 375 -14.99 -0.07 -10.10
CA TYR A 375 -15.54 -0.33 -11.42
C TYR A 375 -16.98 0.16 -11.54
N LYS A 376 -17.74 0.19 -10.45
CA LYS A 376 -19.03 0.87 -10.42
C LYS A 376 -18.89 2.38 -10.62
N LEU A 377 -17.91 3.00 -9.97
CA LEU A 377 -17.64 4.43 -10.16
C LEU A 377 -17.20 4.75 -11.60
N ILE A 378 -16.40 3.88 -12.22
CA ILE A 378 -16.02 4.01 -13.63
C ILE A 378 -17.27 3.96 -14.51
N GLU A 379 -18.17 3.01 -14.28
CA GLU A 379 -19.43 2.90 -15.00
C GLU A 379 -20.29 4.16 -14.86
N ASP A 380 -20.45 4.66 -13.63
CA ASP A 380 -21.23 5.88 -13.36
C ASP A 380 -20.62 7.11 -14.04
N CYS A 381 -19.29 7.22 -14.04
CA CYS A 381 -18.57 8.30 -14.71
C CYS A 381 -18.59 8.20 -16.24
N ALA A 382 -18.63 6.98 -16.80
CA ALA A 382 -18.65 6.78 -18.24
C ALA A 382 -19.96 7.24 -18.87
N GLY A 383 -21.07 7.21 -18.12
CA GLY A 383 -22.36 7.74 -18.57
C GLY A 383 -22.90 7.04 -19.82
N LEU A 384 -22.61 5.74 -19.97
CA LEU A 384 -23.03 4.95 -21.13
C LEU A 384 -24.57 4.87 -21.22
N ARG A 385 -25.10 5.06 -22.43
CA ARG A 385 -26.53 5.01 -22.73
C ARG A 385 -27.07 3.58 -22.77
N GLY A 386 -26.24 2.63 -23.18
CA GLY A 386 -26.65 1.22 -23.30
C GLY A 386 -27.60 0.92 -24.47
N ASP A 387 -27.73 1.83 -25.43
CA ASP A 387 -28.52 1.64 -26.66
C ASP A 387 -27.74 0.91 -27.78
N GLY A 388 -26.51 0.48 -27.49
CA GLY A 388 -25.63 -0.21 -28.42
C GLY A 388 -24.94 0.70 -29.46
N SER A 389 -25.13 2.02 -29.38
CA SER A 389 -24.52 2.99 -30.31
C SER A 389 -23.07 3.37 -29.95
N GLU A 390 -22.61 2.97 -28.76
CA GLU A 390 -21.34 3.43 -28.17
C GLU A 390 -20.25 2.36 -28.31
N VAL A 391 -19.01 2.82 -28.53
CA VAL A 391 -17.82 1.97 -28.59
C VAL A 391 -16.91 2.35 -27.43
N VAL A 392 -16.56 1.37 -26.60
CA VAL A 392 -15.63 1.54 -25.48
C VAL A 392 -14.27 0.95 -25.83
N LEU A 393 -13.23 1.74 -25.59
CA LEU A 393 -11.83 1.37 -25.73
C LEU A 393 -11.22 1.16 -24.35
N ASP A 394 -10.90 -0.08 -23.99
CA ASP A 394 -10.20 -0.40 -22.74
C ASP A 394 -8.68 -0.45 -23.02
N LEU A 395 -7.99 0.65 -22.74
CA LEU A 395 -6.54 0.79 -22.92
C LEU A 395 -5.79 0.30 -21.69
N PHE A 396 -4.72 -0.48 -21.90
CA PHE A 396 -3.96 -1.13 -20.81
C PHE A 396 -4.84 -2.10 -20.03
N CYS A 397 -5.73 -2.79 -20.75
CA CYS A 397 -6.82 -3.56 -20.17
C CYS A 397 -6.36 -4.76 -19.32
N GLY A 398 -5.12 -5.21 -19.49
CA GLY A 398 -4.57 -6.36 -18.78
C GLY A 398 -5.42 -7.61 -19.03
N THR A 399 -6.10 -8.10 -17.99
CA THR A 399 -7.05 -9.23 -18.08
C THR A 399 -8.46 -8.79 -18.52
N GLY A 400 -8.65 -7.55 -18.99
CA GLY A 400 -9.90 -7.01 -19.51
C GLY A 400 -10.95 -6.72 -18.45
N THR A 401 -10.59 -6.71 -17.17
CA THR A 401 -11.57 -6.70 -16.06
C THR A 401 -12.51 -5.49 -16.07
N ILE A 402 -12.06 -4.32 -16.52
CA ILE A 402 -12.88 -3.11 -16.63
C ILE A 402 -13.80 -3.22 -17.84
N GLY A 403 -13.24 -3.37 -19.04
CA GLY A 403 -13.99 -3.45 -20.29
C GLY A 403 -15.04 -4.55 -20.30
N LEU A 404 -14.70 -5.77 -19.82
CA LEU A 404 -15.64 -6.88 -19.73
C LEU A 404 -16.80 -6.59 -18.78
N THR A 405 -16.54 -5.90 -17.67
CA THR A 405 -17.59 -5.52 -16.71
C THR A 405 -18.57 -4.51 -17.32
N LEU A 406 -18.07 -3.53 -18.09
CA LEU A 406 -18.92 -2.58 -18.81
C LEU A 406 -19.70 -3.29 -19.94
N ALA A 407 -19.04 -4.19 -20.67
CA ALA A 407 -19.64 -4.96 -21.76
C ALA A 407 -20.88 -5.72 -21.31
N LYS A 408 -20.76 -6.48 -20.20
CA LYS A 408 -21.85 -7.27 -19.64
C LYS A 408 -23.13 -6.47 -19.39
N THR A 409 -22.99 -5.18 -19.08
CA THR A 409 -24.11 -4.35 -18.63
C THR A 409 -24.70 -3.51 -19.76
N TYR A 410 -23.88 -3.00 -20.69
CA TYR A 410 -24.31 -1.96 -21.63
C TYR A 410 -24.01 -2.21 -23.10
N LEU A 411 -23.11 -3.14 -23.46
CA LEU A 411 -22.51 -3.12 -24.79
C LEU A 411 -22.61 -4.48 -25.50
N PRO A 412 -22.96 -4.49 -26.80
CA PRO A 412 -22.84 -5.68 -27.62
C PRO A 412 -21.37 -6.02 -27.95
N TRP A 413 -20.46 -5.02 -27.92
CA TRP A 413 -19.05 -5.17 -28.28
C TRP A 413 -18.15 -4.26 -27.42
N VAL A 414 -16.96 -4.76 -27.04
CA VAL A 414 -15.88 -3.99 -26.40
C VAL A 414 -14.55 -4.37 -27.04
N LEU A 415 -13.73 -3.37 -27.36
CA LEU A 415 -12.37 -3.59 -27.87
C LEU A 415 -11.37 -3.48 -26.70
N LEU A 416 -10.64 -4.57 -26.48
CA LEU A 416 -9.58 -4.67 -25.46
C LEU A 416 -8.23 -4.44 -26.14
N ILE A 417 -7.44 -3.46 -25.68
CA ILE A 417 -6.10 -3.14 -26.22
C ILE A 417 -5.02 -3.21 -25.14
#